data_AF-W0I200-F1
#
_entry.id   AF-W0I200-F1
#
_cell.length_a   1.000
_cell.length_b   1.000
_cell.length_c   1.000
_cell.angle_alpha   90.00
_cell.angle_beta   90.00
_cell.angle_gamma   90.00
#
_symmetry.space_group_name_H-M   'P 1'
#
loop_
_entity.id
_entity.type
_entity.pdbx_description
1 polymer ?
#
loop_
_entity_poly.entity_id
_entity_poly.type
_entity_poly.pdbx_seq_one_letter_code
_entity_poly.pdbx_strand_id
1 'polypeptide(L)'
;MLGTKMKNSKSKKKIWKPRAAIYFDRNYTPNTFEDILEQIFPNHKRRQAIALFLINKLKKTPIPAEEWILTECEYLIWEADNIPYSTINKEKAEELFEYAQDVYNDLEISNTKRNKLIMAKAEELDLNLSGINTQFWIVKRVLNDLRIIYKKDRVYYLSKKGFSKLLKRIADITEDYLLDIEEEYEEEF
;
A
#
# COMPACT_ATOMS: atom_id res chain seq x y z
N MET A 1 -46.94 -7.55 -33.48
CA MET A 1 -45.51 -7.36 -33.79
C MET A 1 -44.96 -6.34 -32.80
N LEU A 2 -44.07 -6.79 -31.92
CA LEU A 2 -43.56 -6.02 -30.78
C LEU A 2 -42.46 -5.06 -31.23
N GLY A 3 -42.67 -3.76 -30.95
CA GLY A 3 -41.70 -2.70 -31.20
C GLY A 3 -40.44 -2.87 -30.36
N THR A 4 -39.31 -3.03 -31.03
CA THR A 4 -37.99 -3.13 -30.42
C THR A 4 -37.54 -1.73 -29.99
N LYS A 5 -37.82 -1.34 -28.74
CA LYS A 5 -37.14 -0.18 -28.13
C LYS A 5 -35.72 -0.60 -27.77
N MET A 6 -34.76 -0.26 -28.63
CA MET A 6 -33.34 -0.27 -28.30
C MET A 6 -33.09 0.58 -27.05
N LYS A 7 -32.88 -0.07 -25.90
CA LYS A 7 -32.29 0.57 -24.73
C LYS A 7 -30.81 0.80 -25.01
N ASN A 8 -30.48 1.95 -25.58
CA ASN A 8 -29.13 2.49 -25.58
C ASN A 8 -28.78 2.93 -24.15
N SER A 9 -28.50 1.98 -23.25
CA SER A 9 -27.80 2.28 -22.00
C SER A 9 -26.30 2.08 -22.23
N LYS A 10 -25.67 3.06 -22.91
CA LYS A 10 -24.22 3.22 -22.79
C LYS A 10 -23.96 3.58 -21.33
N SER A 11 -23.69 2.58 -20.50
CA SER A 11 -23.16 2.80 -19.16
C SER A 11 -21.88 3.62 -19.33
N LYS A 12 -21.94 4.92 -19.02
CA LYS A 12 -20.73 5.74 -18.89
C LYS A 12 -19.82 5.00 -17.92
N LYS A 13 -18.73 4.41 -18.43
CA LYS A 13 -17.67 3.83 -17.60
C LYS A 13 -17.29 4.90 -16.59
N LYS A 14 -17.59 4.68 -15.30
CA LYS A 14 -17.11 5.54 -14.21
C LYS A 14 -15.59 5.62 -14.36
N ILE A 15 -15.07 6.75 -14.81
CA ILE A 15 -13.64 7.05 -14.74
C ILE A 15 -13.37 7.38 -13.28
N TRP A 16 -13.16 6.35 -12.48
CA TRP A 16 -12.69 6.53 -11.11
C TRP A 16 -11.17 6.70 -11.18
N LYS A 17 -10.68 7.92 -10.94
CA LYS A 17 -9.27 8.18 -10.67
C LYS A 17 -9.12 9.07 -9.44
N PRO A 18 -9.06 8.51 -8.23
CA PRO A 18 -8.15 9.03 -7.23
C PRO A 18 -6.78 8.43 -7.59
N ARG A 19 -5.94 9.23 -8.23
CA ARG A 19 -4.50 8.97 -8.25
C ARG A 19 -4.02 9.17 -6.81
N ALA A 20 -3.14 8.32 -6.29
CA ALA A 20 -2.48 8.59 -5.02
C ALA A 20 -1.96 10.04 -5.03
N ALA A 21 -2.41 10.84 -4.07
CA ALA A 21 -1.98 12.21 -3.92
C ALA A 21 -0.75 12.21 -3.00
N ILE A 22 0.32 12.87 -3.44
CA ILE A 22 1.42 13.22 -2.55
C ILE A 22 1.01 14.56 -1.93
N TYR A 23 0.86 14.59 -0.60
CA TYR A 23 0.56 15.83 0.11
C TYR A 23 1.87 16.57 0.37
N PHE A 24 2.00 17.76 -0.21
CA PHE A 24 3.13 18.65 0.05
C PHE A 24 2.74 19.63 1.16
N ASP A 25 3.36 19.47 2.33
CA ASP A 25 3.28 20.48 3.39
C ASP A 25 4.38 21.53 3.15
N ARG A 26 3.98 22.80 3.05
CA ARG A 26 4.86 23.93 2.74
C ARG A 26 5.93 24.16 3.80
N ASN A 27 5.67 23.74 5.04
CA ASN A 27 6.61 23.93 6.15
C ASN A 27 7.51 22.71 6.37
N TYR A 28 7.42 21.70 5.51
CA TYR A 28 8.04 20.41 5.75
C TYR A 28 8.77 19.89 4.51
N THR A 29 10.09 20.04 4.53
CA THR A 29 10.98 19.46 3.52
C THR A 29 11.45 18.08 4.00
N PRO A 30 11.15 16.99 3.27
CA PRO A 30 11.52 15.65 3.69
C PRO A 30 13.03 15.43 3.55
N ASN A 31 13.68 14.95 4.61
CA ASN A 31 15.12 14.65 4.66
C ASN A 31 15.40 13.14 4.67
N THR A 32 14.42 12.35 5.10
CA THR A 32 14.48 10.88 5.16
C THR A 32 13.40 10.25 4.29
N PHE A 33 13.47 8.93 4.08
CA PHE A 33 12.41 8.23 3.37
C PHE A 33 11.14 8.10 4.23
N GLU A 34 11.30 8.03 5.54
CA GLU A 34 10.24 8.05 6.54
C GLU A 34 9.44 9.36 6.46
N ASP A 35 10.11 10.50 6.26
CA ASP A 35 9.46 11.80 6.03
C ASP A 35 8.59 11.77 4.76
N ILE A 36 9.07 11.10 3.70
CA ILE A 36 8.27 10.89 2.47
C ILE A 36 7.05 10.01 2.77
N LEU A 37 7.19 8.96 3.58
CA LEU A 37 6.06 8.13 3.98
C LEU A 37 5.05 8.91 4.84
N GLU A 38 5.50 9.87 5.64
CA GLU A 38 4.63 10.78 6.39
C GLU A 38 3.80 11.67 5.47
N GLN A 39 4.38 12.17 4.37
CA GLN A 39 3.64 12.90 3.33
C GLN A 39 2.67 12.03 2.53
N ILE A 40 3.00 10.75 2.31
CA ILE A 40 2.12 9.80 1.61
C ILE A 40 0.93 9.37 2.50
N PHE A 41 1.17 9.20 3.80
CA PHE A 41 0.17 8.75 4.78
C PHE A 41 0.07 9.74 5.96
N PRO A 42 -0.40 10.98 5.73
CA PRO A 42 -0.44 12.00 6.77
C PRO A 42 -1.35 11.57 7.93
N ASN A 43 -0.93 11.82 9.17
CA ASN A 43 -1.65 11.47 10.41
C ASN A 43 -2.01 9.97 10.57
N HIS A 44 -1.37 9.08 9.81
CA HIS A 44 -1.64 7.65 9.85
C HIS A 44 -0.38 6.84 10.19
N LYS A 45 0.12 6.99 11.42
CA LYS A 45 1.38 6.35 11.90
C LYS A 45 1.44 4.84 11.62
N ARG A 46 0.33 4.10 11.82
CA ARG A 46 0.29 2.67 11.50
C ARG A 46 0.47 2.37 10.01
N ARG A 47 -0.08 3.19 9.10
CA ARG A 47 0.12 3.04 7.66
C ARG A 47 1.54 3.37 7.24
N GLN A 48 2.14 4.40 7.85
CA GLN A 48 3.56 4.74 7.67
C GLN A 48 4.44 3.55 8.06
N ALA A 49 4.18 2.94 9.23
CA ALA A 49 4.91 1.77 9.72
C ALA A 49 4.74 0.54 8.82
N ILE A 50 3.51 0.22 8.40
CA ILE A 50 3.24 -0.86 7.43
C ILE A 50 3.98 -0.62 6.11
N ALA A 51 3.98 0.61 5.60
CA ALA A 51 4.68 0.95 4.37
C ALA A 51 6.18 0.75 4.49
N LEU A 52 6.78 1.20 5.60
CA LEU A 52 8.18 1.00 5.91
C LEU A 52 8.54 -0.48 6.00
N PHE A 53 7.77 -1.27 6.75
CA PHE A 53 7.92 -2.71 6.86
C PHE A 53 7.87 -3.40 5.49
N LEU A 54 6.82 -3.14 4.70
CA LEU A 54 6.64 -3.73 3.37
C LEU A 54 7.80 -3.40 2.43
N ILE A 55 8.25 -2.15 2.42
CA ILE A 55 9.36 -1.71 1.57
C ILE A 55 10.66 -2.40 1.99
N ASN A 56 10.94 -2.48 3.29
CA ASN A 56 12.13 -3.15 3.79
C ASN A 56 12.10 -4.66 3.53
N LYS A 57 10.93 -5.30 3.59
CA LYS A 57 10.75 -6.70 3.20
C LYS A 57 10.99 -6.90 1.71
N LEU A 58 10.38 -6.06 0.85
CA LEU A 58 10.51 -6.14 -0.60
C LEU A 58 11.91 -5.74 -1.13
N LYS A 59 12.73 -5.03 -0.34
CA LYS A 59 14.16 -4.83 -0.62
C LYS A 59 14.93 -6.16 -0.55
N LYS A 60 14.52 -7.07 0.34
CA LYS A 60 15.16 -8.38 0.55
C LYS A 60 14.64 -9.43 -0.42
N THR A 61 13.31 -9.59 -0.47
CA THR A 61 12.68 -10.68 -1.22
C THR A 61 11.35 -10.23 -1.83
N PRO A 62 11.05 -10.57 -3.10
CA PRO A 62 9.72 -10.44 -3.66
C PRO A 62 8.69 -11.25 -2.86
N ILE A 63 7.43 -10.85 -2.89
CA ILE A 63 6.40 -11.53 -2.10
C ILE A 63 5.27 -12.05 -2.99
N PRO A 64 4.98 -13.36 -2.98
CA PRO A 64 3.83 -13.93 -3.67
C PRO A 64 2.50 -13.35 -3.16
N ALA A 65 1.54 -13.13 -4.07
CA ALA A 65 0.26 -12.53 -3.72
C ALA A 65 -0.60 -13.43 -2.82
N GLU A 66 -0.40 -14.74 -2.90
CA GLU A 66 -1.00 -15.75 -2.05
C GLU A 66 -0.47 -15.70 -0.62
N GLU A 67 0.77 -15.26 -0.38
CA GLU A 67 1.43 -15.23 0.93
C GLU A 67 1.20 -13.91 1.69
N TRP A 68 0.21 -13.14 1.28
CA TRP A 68 -0.05 -11.82 1.86
C TRP A 68 -0.44 -11.88 3.34
N ILE A 69 -1.24 -12.87 3.73
CA ILE A 69 -1.63 -13.02 5.13
C ILE A 69 -0.44 -13.42 6.01
N LEU A 70 0.52 -14.21 5.49
CA LEU A 70 1.77 -14.50 6.20
C LEU A 70 2.57 -13.23 6.46
N THR A 71 2.62 -12.35 5.46
CA THR A 71 3.28 -11.05 5.59
C THR A 71 2.58 -10.15 6.61
N GLU A 72 1.25 -10.21 6.71
CA GLU A 72 0.48 -9.51 7.73
C GLU A 72 0.73 -10.06 9.13
N CYS A 73 0.84 -11.40 9.29
CA CYS A 73 1.22 -12.04 10.55
C CYS A 73 2.65 -11.68 10.98
N GLU A 74 3.62 -11.71 10.07
CA GLU A 74 5.00 -11.29 10.35
C GLU A 74 5.07 -9.82 10.77
N TYR A 75 4.23 -8.97 10.18
CA TYR A 75 4.14 -7.57 10.58
C TYR A 75 3.63 -7.39 12.01
N LEU A 76 2.74 -8.26 12.52
CA LEU A 76 2.30 -8.16 13.92
C LEU A 76 3.48 -8.33 14.89
N ILE A 77 4.39 -9.28 14.61
CA ILE A 77 5.62 -9.47 15.38
C ILE A 77 6.51 -8.22 15.26
N TRP A 78 6.73 -7.75 14.03
CA TRP A 78 7.52 -6.55 13.79
C TRP A 78 6.94 -5.31 14.50
N GLU A 79 5.62 -5.14 14.48
CA GLU A 79 4.93 -4.03 15.15
C GLU A 79 5.09 -4.12 16.67
N ALA A 80 5.00 -5.32 17.26
CA ALA A 80 5.26 -5.53 18.69
C ALA A 80 6.69 -5.17 19.10
N ASP A 81 7.67 -5.45 18.22
CA ASP A 81 9.09 -5.18 18.50
C ASP A 81 9.52 -3.73 18.27
N ASN A 82 8.90 -3.05 17.29
CA ASN A 82 9.43 -1.79 16.77
C ASN A 82 8.54 -0.57 17.06
N ILE A 83 7.29 -0.76 17.49
CA ILE A 83 6.39 0.34 17.81
C ILE A 83 6.21 0.43 19.34
N PRO A 84 6.79 1.44 20.02
CA PRO A 84 6.82 1.52 21.48
C PRO A 84 5.44 1.52 22.18
N TYR A 85 4.40 1.92 21.48
CA TYR A 85 3.03 2.02 21.98
C TYR A 85 2.09 1.01 21.30
N SER A 86 2.65 -0.05 20.71
CA SER A 86 1.88 -1.16 20.18
C SER A 86 1.11 -1.86 21.30
N THR A 87 -0.15 -2.23 21.02
CA THR A 87 -0.95 -3.06 21.92
C THR A 87 -0.88 -4.55 21.55
N ILE A 88 -0.04 -4.92 20.59
CA ILE A 88 0.11 -6.31 20.15
C ILE A 88 0.96 -7.06 21.18
N ASN A 89 0.42 -8.17 21.69
CA ASN A 89 1.21 -9.12 22.47
C ASN A 89 2.11 -9.92 21.52
N LYS A 90 3.42 -9.86 21.76
CA LYS A 90 4.43 -10.50 20.92
C LYS A 90 4.31 -12.02 20.88
N GLU A 91 4.14 -12.68 22.03
CA GLU A 91 4.05 -14.15 22.12
C GLU A 91 2.85 -14.66 21.30
N LYS A 92 1.70 -13.98 21.41
CA LYS A 92 0.53 -14.32 20.60
C LYS A 92 0.75 -14.08 19.10
N ALA A 93 1.48 -13.03 18.74
CA ALA A 93 1.80 -12.74 17.33
C ALA A 93 2.76 -13.80 16.74
N GLU A 94 3.73 -14.26 17.53
CA GLU A 94 4.62 -15.36 17.17
C GLU A 94 3.84 -16.67 17.01
N GLU A 95 2.97 -17.02 17.96
CA GLU A 95 2.08 -18.19 17.86
C GLU A 95 1.22 -18.17 16.59
N LEU A 96 0.63 -17.01 16.27
CA LEU A 96 -0.16 -16.84 15.05
C LEU A 96 0.68 -17.03 13.79
N PHE A 97 1.91 -16.52 13.78
CA PHE A 97 2.80 -16.62 12.62
C PHE A 97 3.27 -18.06 12.39
N GLU A 98 3.65 -18.77 13.45
CA GLU A 98 3.99 -20.20 13.39
C GLU A 98 2.82 -21.02 12.86
N TYR A 99 1.61 -20.83 13.44
CA TYR A 99 0.39 -21.47 12.94
C TYR A 99 0.12 -21.17 11.46
N ALA A 100 0.32 -19.92 11.05
CA ALA A 100 0.11 -19.52 9.66
C ALA A 100 1.12 -20.19 8.72
N GLN A 101 2.39 -20.33 9.12
CA GLN A 101 3.40 -21.06 8.35
C GLN A 101 3.00 -22.52 8.15
N ASP A 102 2.55 -23.21 9.21
CA ASP A 102 2.10 -24.59 9.14
C ASP A 102 0.93 -24.78 8.17
N VAL A 103 -0.08 -23.89 8.26
CA VAL A 103 -1.24 -23.91 7.37
C VAL A 103 -0.85 -23.67 5.90
N TYR A 104 0.19 -22.87 5.64
CA TYR A 104 0.70 -22.60 4.29
C TYR A 104 1.55 -23.73 3.73
N ASN A 105 2.21 -24.51 4.58
CA ASN A 105 2.95 -25.70 4.19
C ASN A 105 2.01 -26.84 3.76
N ASP A 106 0.77 -26.86 4.24
CA ASP A 106 -0.25 -27.81 3.78
C ASP A 106 -0.82 -27.43 2.41
N LEU A 107 -0.27 -28.03 1.36
CA LEU A 107 -0.64 -27.81 -0.04
C LEU A 107 -2.04 -28.31 -0.42
N GLU A 108 -2.69 -29.15 0.39
CA GLU A 108 -4.03 -29.68 0.12
C GLU A 108 -5.14 -28.66 0.44
N ILE A 109 -4.85 -27.72 1.34
CA ILE A 109 -5.81 -26.69 1.74
C ILE A 109 -5.80 -25.55 0.72
N SER A 110 -6.96 -25.25 0.12
CA SER A 110 -7.08 -24.07 -0.76
C SER A 110 -6.68 -22.77 -0.04
N ASN A 111 -6.08 -21.81 -0.76
CA ASN A 111 -5.67 -20.51 -0.19
C ASN A 111 -6.79 -19.78 0.57
N THR A 112 -8.03 -19.86 0.06
CA THR A 112 -9.20 -19.27 0.74
C THR A 112 -9.47 -19.92 2.09
N LYS A 113 -9.33 -21.25 2.18
CA LYS A 113 -9.52 -21.98 3.44
C LYS A 113 -8.37 -21.71 4.41
N ARG A 114 -7.12 -21.64 3.92
CA ARG A 114 -5.95 -21.22 4.73
C ARG A 114 -6.17 -19.86 5.39
N ASN A 115 -6.56 -18.86 4.59
CA ASN A 115 -6.81 -17.51 5.11
C ASN A 115 -7.92 -17.50 6.16
N LYS A 116 -9.00 -18.27 5.97
CA LYS A 116 -10.08 -18.38 6.96
C LYS A 116 -9.59 -18.96 8.28
N LEU A 117 -8.76 -20.02 8.23
CA LEU A 117 -8.21 -20.65 9.44
C LEU A 117 -7.31 -19.67 10.21
N ILE A 118 -6.42 -18.96 9.52
CA ILE A 118 -5.52 -17.99 10.14
C ILE A 118 -6.30 -16.82 10.75
N MET A 119 -7.33 -16.32 10.06
CA MET A 119 -8.19 -15.27 10.61
C MET A 119 -8.93 -15.74 11.86
N ALA A 120 -9.42 -16.98 11.89
CA ALA A 120 -10.07 -17.55 13.07
C ALA A 120 -9.09 -17.72 14.25
N LYS A 121 -7.86 -18.19 13.98
CA LYS A 121 -6.82 -18.29 15.02
C LYS A 121 -6.40 -16.91 15.54
N ALA A 122 -6.35 -15.90 14.67
CA ALA A 122 -6.08 -14.53 15.10
C ALA A 122 -7.17 -14.00 16.05
N GLU A 123 -8.45 -14.29 15.77
CA GLU A 123 -9.57 -13.94 16.64
C GLU A 123 -9.50 -14.67 17.99
N GLU A 124 -9.19 -15.97 17.99
CA GLU A 124 -8.94 -16.77 19.21
C GLU A 124 -7.83 -16.17 20.08
N LEU A 125 -6.79 -15.60 19.45
CA LEU A 125 -5.67 -14.95 20.12
C LEU A 125 -5.92 -13.48 20.49
N ASP A 126 -7.13 -12.95 20.30
CA ASP A 126 -7.46 -11.53 20.51
C ASP A 126 -6.64 -10.57 19.63
N LEU A 127 -6.15 -11.03 18.47
CA LEU A 127 -5.40 -10.23 17.51
C LEU A 127 -6.33 -9.69 16.42
N ASN A 128 -6.41 -8.37 16.28
CA ASN A 128 -7.24 -7.73 15.25
C ASN A 128 -6.57 -7.75 13.86
N LEU A 129 -6.39 -8.96 13.30
CA LEU A 129 -5.80 -9.16 11.98
C LEU A 129 -6.69 -8.59 10.86
N SER A 130 -8.02 -8.59 11.02
CA SER A 130 -8.95 -7.98 10.05
C SER A 130 -8.72 -6.47 9.88
N GLY A 131 -8.53 -5.76 10.99
CA GLY A 131 -8.16 -4.35 10.99
C GLY A 131 -6.82 -4.10 10.30
N ILE A 132 -5.83 -4.98 10.55
CA ILE A 132 -4.52 -4.93 9.91
C ILE A 132 -4.60 -5.18 8.40
N ASN A 133 -5.30 -6.23 7.98
CA ASN A 133 -5.52 -6.57 6.58
C ASN A 133 -6.08 -5.38 5.80
N THR A 134 -7.04 -4.66 6.39
CA THR A 134 -7.61 -3.45 5.81
C THR A 134 -6.56 -2.36 5.62
N GLN A 135 -5.70 -2.11 6.62
CA GLN A 135 -4.61 -1.12 6.49
C GLN A 135 -3.58 -1.55 5.44
N PHE A 136 -3.21 -2.83 5.39
CA PHE A 136 -2.32 -3.39 4.38
C PHE A 136 -2.86 -3.19 2.97
N TRP A 137 -4.16 -3.43 2.77
CA TRP A 137 -4.81 -3.21 1.49
C TRP A 137 -4.69 -1.75 1.03
N ILE A 138 -4.95 -0.80 1.92
CA ILE A 138 -4.81 0.65 1.65
C ILE A 138 -3.36 0.97 1.28
N VAL A 139 -2.40 0.56 2.12
CA VAL A 139 -0.98 0.87 1.91
C VAL A 139 -0.48 0.27 0.60
N LYS A 140 -0.75 -1.02 0.35
CA LYS A 140 -0.35 -1.70 -0.90
C LYS A 140 -0.88 -0.97 -2.13
N ARG A 141 -2.15 -0.56 -2.10
CA ARG A 141 -2.77 0.17 -3.20
C ARG A 141 -2.05 1.49 -3.46
N VAL A 142 -1.83 2.29 -2.41
CA VAL A 142 -1.14 3.59 -2.52
C VAL A 142 0.29 3.42 -3.01
N LEU A 143 1.06 2.47 -2.47
CA LEU A 143 2.43 2.21 -2.91
C LEU A 143 2.50 1.75 -4.37
N ASN A 144 1.52 0.98 -4.84
CA ASN A 144 1.42 0.57 -6.23
C ASN A 144 1.07 1.75 -7.15
N ASP A 145 0.13 2.59 -6.74
CA ASP A 145 -0.28 3.78 -7.50
C ASP A 145 0.87 4.81 -7.61
N LEU A 146 1.70 4.93 -6.56
CA LEU A 146 2.93 5.71 -6.55
C LEU A 146 4.11 5.03 -7.25
N ARG A 147 3.92 3.81 -7.79
CA ARG A 147 4.96 3.03 -8.48
C ARG A 147 6.18 2.72 -7.59
N ILE A 148 5.99 2.67 -6.27
CA ILE A 148 6.99 2.22 -5.29
C ILE A 148 7.07 0.70 -5.31
N ILE A 149 5.92 0.03 -5.44
CA ILE A 149 5.83 -1.42 -5.66
C ILE A 149 5.10 -1.68 -6.97
N TYR A 150 5.24 -2.89 -7.51
CA TYR A 150 4.45 -3.35 -8.64
C TYR A 150 4.18 -4.86 -8.54
N LYS A 151 3.14 -5.32 -9.23
CA LYS A 151 2.78 -6.74 -9.31
C LYS A 151 3.07 -7.27 -10.71
N LYS A 152 3.78 -8.39 -10.81
CA LYS A 152 4.01 -9.15 -12.05
C LYS A 152 3.88 -10.65 -11.74
N ASP A 153 3.17 -11.40 -12.58
CA ASP A 153 3.03 -12.86 -12.45
C ASP A 153 2.62 -13.33 -11.05
N ARG A 154 1.66 -12.63 -10.44
CA ARG A 154 1.19 -12.85 -9.06
C ARG A 154 2.21 -12.58 -7.95
N VAL A 155 3.37 -12.00 -8.23
CA VAL A 155 4.38 -11.64 -7.24
C VAL A 155 4.51 -10.11 -7.16
N TYR A 156 4.65 -9.57 -5.94
CA TYR A 156 4.93 -8.17 -5.69
C TYR A 156 6.44 -7.93 -5.58
N TYR A 157 6.89 -6.84 -6.17
CA TYR A 157 8.29 -6.44 -6.22
C TYR A 157 8.44 -4.98 -5.81
N LEU A 158 9.60 -4.64 -5.24
CA LEU A 158 10.02 -3.25 -5.11
C LEU A 158 10.40 -2.69 -6.48
N SER A 159 9.91 -1.50 -6.78
CA SER A 159 10.24 -0.77 -7.99
C SER A 159 11.60 -0.07 -7.83
N LYS A 160 12.56 -0.36 -8.71
CA LYS A 160 13.89 0.26 -8.64
C LYS A 160 13.90 1.76 -8.95
N LYS A 161 13.01 2.22 -9.84
CA LYS A 161 12.99 3.61 -10.35
C LYS A 161 11.59 4.18 -10.59
N GLY A 162 10.52 3.43 -10.33
CA GLY A 162 9.17 3.85 -10.69
C GLY A 162 8.72 5.11 -9.97
N PHE A 163 8.98 5.18 -8.66
CA PHE A 163 8.65 6.34 -7.85
C PHE A 163 9.52 7.56 -8.19
N SER A 164 10.83 7.40 -8.35
CA SER A 164 11.70 8.52 -8.73
C SER A 164 11.39 9.07 -10.13
N LYS A 165 11.02 8.21 -11.09
CA LYS A 165 10.52 8.66 -12.41
C LYS A 165 9.20 9.43 -12.30
N LEU A 166 8.32 9.03 -11.38
CA LEU A 166 7.07 9.75 -11.14
C LEU A 166 7.36 11.15 -10.57
N LEU A 167 8.23 11.25 -9.57
CA LEU A 167 8.62 12.53 -8.96
C LEU A 167 9.28 13.46 -9.97
N LYS A 168 10.22 12.97 -10.78
CA LYS A 168 10.83 13.76 -11.86
C LYS A 168 9.78 14.30 -12.83
N ARG A 169 8.85 13.46 -13.27
CA ARG A 169 7.79 13.91 -14.17
C ARG A 169 6.87 14.97 -13.55
N ILE A 170 6.65 14.93 -12.23
CA ILE A 170 5.89 15.96 -11.51
C ILE A 170 6.69 17.27 -11.48
N ALA A 171 8.00 17.20 -11.21
CA ALA A 171 8.90 18.35 -11.25
C ALA A 171 8.90 18.99 -12.66
N ASP A 172 9.16 18.20 -13.71
CA ASP A 172 9.18 18.68 -15.10
C ASP A 172 7.87 19.43 -15.46
N ILE A 173 6.70 18.86 -15.15
CA ILE A 173 5.40 19.49 -15.45
C ILE A 173 5.21 20.79 -14.65
N THR A 174 5.69 20.83 -13.42
CA THR A 174 5.59 22.03 -12.56
C THR A 174 6.50 23.13 -13.07
N GLU A 175 7.73 22.79 -13.45
CA GLU A 175 8.70 23.71 -14.04
C GLU A 175 8.17 24.27 -15.37
N ASP A 176 7.72 23.40 -16.29
CA ASP A 176 7.10 23.82 -17.57
C ASP A 176 5.96 24.82 -17.33
N TYR A 177 5.06 24.53 -16.38
CA TYR A 177 3.92 25.40 -16.08
C TYR A 177 4.32 26.75 -15.46
N LEU A 178 5.35 26.79 -14.62
CA LEU A 178 5.79 28.02 -13.96
C LEU A 178 6.64 28.90 -14.89
N LEU A 179 7.42 28.29 -15.78
CA LEU A 179 8.26 29.02 -16.74
C LEU A 179 7.46 29.54 -17.94
N ASP A 180 6.37 28.88 -18.33
CA ASP A 180 5.39 29.43 -19.30
C ASP A 180 4.71 30.74 -18.80
N ILE A 181 4.92 31.14 -17.53
CA ILE A 181 4.39 32.39 -16.96
C ILE A 181 5.38 33.57 -17.15
N GLU A 182 6.60 33.34 -17.64
CA GLU A 182 7.62 34.40 -17.81
C GLU A 182 7.43 35.29 -19.05
N GLU A 183 6.48 35.03 -19.96
CA GLU A 183 6.25 35.90 -21.14
C GLU A 183 5.26 37.06 -20.94
N GLU A 184 4.59 37.20 -19.78
CA GLU A 184 3.54 38.23 -19.57
C GLU A 184 3.83 39.27 -18.46
N TYR A 185 4.99 39.25 -17.80
CA TYR A 185 5.35 40.21 -16.74
C TYR A 185 6.67 40.97 -16.97
N GLU A 186 7.09 41.10 -18.22
CA GLU A 186 8.02 42.16 -18.65
C GLU A 186 7.27 43.26 -19.43
N GLU A 187 6.18 43.80 -18.87
CA GLU A 187 5.72 45.15 -19.26
C GLU A 187 6.45 46.19 -18.40
N GLU A 188 7.58 46.64 -18.96
CA GLU A 188 8.12 48.00 -19.02
C GLU A 188 8.13 48.88 -17.75
N PHE A 189 9.36 49.28 -17.38
CA PHE A 189 9.67 50.46 -16.56
C PHE A 189 9.09 51.76 -17.13
#